data_AF-A0A2T0T8U9-F1
#
_entry.id   AF-A0A2T0T8U9-F1
#
_cell.length_a   1.000
_cell.length_b   1.000
_cell.length_c   1.000
_cell.angle_alpha   90.00
_cell.angle_beta   90.00
_cell.angle_gamma   90.00
#
_symmetry.space_group_name_H-M   'P 1'
#
loop_
_entity.id
_entity.type
_entity.pdbx_description
1 polymer ?
#
loop_
_entity_poly.entity_id
_entity_poly.type
_entity_poly.pdbx_seq_one_letter_code
_entity_poly.pdbx_strand_id
1 'polypeptide(L)'
;MYREYLEELFNVGDERPQMDPRSFYGHAHLRYLRQLLDEGQARFCLTGVAVNLLNLRPEICTLLLIDSEEWWNRHSGRLKEKHRFELNDEFARDSAEAEPTWLRRIRYVGTDDRYYREALQPHCVVPSGAAAFWLGVETLKDLQI
;
A
#
# COMPACT_ATOMS: atom_id res chain seq x y z
N MET A 1 8.20 0.26 7.41
CA MET A 1 7.55 1.01 6.33
C MET A 1 8.15 0.75 4.96
N TYR A 2 9.47 0.89 4.76
CA TYR A 2 10.08 0.61 3.44
C TYR A 2 10.00 -0.85 3.01
N ARG A 3 10.06 -1.78 3.98
CA ARG A 3 9.84 -3.21 3.72
C ARG A 3 8.39 -3.45 3.29
N GLU A 4 7.44 -2.96 4.06
CA GLU A 4 6.01 -3.07 3.78
C GLU A 4 5.66 -2.47 2.41
N TYR A 5 6.24 -1.33 2.02
CA TYR A 5 6.09 -0.81 0.65
C TYR A 5 6.53 -1.80 -0.44
N LEU A 6 7.66 -2.49 -0.25
CA LEU A 6 8.18 -3.47 -1.20
C LEU A 6 7.36 -4.76 -1.22
N GLU A 7 6.95 -5.22 -0.05
CA GLU A 7 6.16 -6.43 0.14
C GLU A 7 4.74 -6.25 -0.43
N GLU A 8 4.06 -5.17 -0.09
CA GLU A 8 2.65 -4.94 -0.46
C GLU A 8 2.47 -4.60 -1.93
N LEU A 9 3.39 -3.83 -2.53
CA LEU A 9 3.23 -3.33 -3.92
C LEU A 9 4.02 -4.11 -4.96
N PHE A 10 5.04 -4.86 -4.56
CA PHE A 10 5.95 -5.57 -5.47
C PHE A 10 6.18 -7.04 -5.07
N ASN A 11 5.42 -7.57 -4.11
CA ASN A 11 5.49 -8.95 -3.62
C ASN A 11 6.93 -9.38 -3.28
N VAL A 12 7.77 -8.42 -2.88
CA VAL A 12 9.17 -8.68 -2.51
C VAL A 12 9.15 -9.19 -1.07
N GLY A 13 8.87 -10.48 -0.91
CA GLY A 13 8.89 -11.15 0.37
C GLY A 13 10.31 -11.44 0.87
N ASP A 14 10.39 -11.92 2.12
CA ASP A 14 11.61 -12.44 2.75
C ASP A 14 12.01 -13.78 2.10
N GLU A 15 12.38 -13.80 0.83
CA GLU A 15 12.70 -15.06 0.13
C GLU A 15 13.93 -15.78 0.71
N ARG A 16 14.73 -15.16 1.59
CA ARG A 16 15.86 -15.83 2.25
C ARG A 16 16.09 -15.32 3.68
N PRO A 17 15.88 -16.15 4.72
CA PRO A 17 16.13 -15.78 6.12
C PRO A 17 17.62 -15.54 6.45
N GLN A 18 18.53 -15.67 5.48
CA GLN A 18 19.98 -15.46 5.62
C GLN A 18 20.49 -14.18 4.93
N MET A 19 19.62 -13.36 4.34
CA MET A 19 20.05 -12.08 3.79
C MET A 19 20.28 -11.06 4.91
N ASP A 20 21.36 -10.27 4.78
CA ASP A 20 21.59 -9.07 5.58
C ASP A 20 20.28 -8.25 5.63
N PRO A 21 19.74 -7.92 6.82
CA PRO A 21 18.56 -7.06 6.95
C PRO A 21 18.67 -5.72 6.23
N ARG A 22 19.86 -5.32 5.77
CA ARG A 22 20.06 -4.11 4.98
C ARG A 22 20.04 -4.33 3.46
N SER A 23 20.00 -5.57 2.98
CA SER A 23 20.04 -5.88 1.55
C SER A 23 18.88 -5.26 0.78
N PHE A 24 17.70 -5.16 1.39
CA PHE A 24 16.50 -4.61 0.76
C PHE A 24 16.63 -3.12 0.44
N TYR A 25 17.50 -2.36 1.13
CA TYR A 25 17.77 -0.95 0.79
C TYR A 25 18.37 -0.77 -0.60
N GLY A 26 18.97 -1.82 -1.18
CA GLY A 26 19.49 -1.82 -2.55
C GLY A 26 18.40 -2.00 -3.62
N HIS A 27 17.18 -2.39 -3.24
CA HIS A 27 16.11 -2.72 -4.19
C HIS A 27 15.77 -1.53 -5.09
N ALA A 28 15.57 -1.78 -6.39
CA ALA A 28 15.36 -0.71 -7.37
C ALA A 28 14.12 0.14 -7.06
N HIS A 29 13.01 -0.49 -6.67
CA HIS A 29 11.78 0.22 -6.29
C HIS A 29 11.96 1.08 -5.03
N LEU A 30 12.75 0.62 -4.06
CA LEU A 30 13.00 1.39 -2.85
C LEU A 30 13.97 2.54 -3.09
N ARG A 31 15.00 2.35 -3.93
CA ARG A 31 15.88 3.46 -4.35
C ARG A 31 15.09 4.55 -5.06
N TYR A 32 14.15 4.16 -5.93
CA TYR A 32 13.28 5.11 -6.62
C TYR A 32 12.34 5.83 -5.65
N LEU A 33 11.70 5.12 -4.72
CA LEU A 33 10.87 5.76 -3.69
C LEU A 33 11.68 6.77 -2.85
N ARG A 34 12.91 6.41 -2.45
CA ARG A 34 13.78 7.31 -1.69
C ARG A 34 14.13 8.58 -2.47
N GLN A 35 14.41 8.44 -3.77
CA GLN A 35 14.60 9.59 -4.63
C GLN A 35 13.36 10.50 -4.64
N LEU A 36 12.15 9.93 -4.76
CA LEU A 36 10.91 10.73 -4.71
C LEU A 36 10.72 11.44 -3.36
N LEU A 37 11.07 10.79 -2.26
CA LEU A 37 11.04 11.40 -0.92
C LEU A 37 12.04 12.55 -0.81
N ASP A 38 13.27 12.36 -1.29
CA ASP A 38 14.33 13.38 -1.27
C ASP A 38 14.00 14.58 -2.18
N GLU A 39 13.30 14.35 -3.29
CA GLU A 39 12.83 15.37 -4.23
C GLU A 39 11.50 16.04 -3.79
N GLY A 40 10.90 15.58 -2.70
CA GLY A 40 9.61 16.08 -2.20
C GLY A 40 8.39 15.69 -3.05
N GLN A 41 8.56 14.74 -3.99
CA GLN A 41 7.51 14.14 -4.81
C GLN A 41 6.78 12.98 -4.14
N ALA A 42 7.26 12.57 -2.96
CA ALA A 42 6.58 11.65 -2.06
C ALA A 42 6.74 12.14 -0.63
N ARG A 43 5.80 11.75 0.24
CA ARG A 43 5.82 12.11 1.66
C ARG A 43 5.33 10.95 2.50
N PHE A 44 5.95 10.82 3.66
CA PHE A 44 5.58 9.82 4.65
C PHE A 44 5.02 10.52 5.89
N CYS A 45 3.74 10.29 6.18
CA CYS A 45 3.04 10.92 7.28
C CYS A 45 2.70 9.89 8.35
N LEU A 46 3.01 10.20 9.60
CA LEU A 46 2.46 9.48 10.76
C LEU A 46 1.05 10.00 11.00
N THR A 47 0.05 9.12 10.89
CA THR A 47 -1.36 9.53 10.98
C THR A 47 -1.98 9.21 12.32
N GLY A 48 -1.43 8.22 13.05
CA GLY A 48 -1.86 7.92 14.41
C GLY A 48 -1.41 6.55 14.89
N VAL A 49 -2.05 6.09 15.98
CA VAL A 49 -1.88 4.74 16.52
C VAL A 49 -3.26 4.13 16.70
N ALA A 50 -3.48 2.94 16.13
CA ALA A 50 -4.67 2.14 16.34
C ALA A 50 -4.35 1.01 17.32
N VAL A 51 -5.26 0.73 18.26
CA VAL A 51 -5.13 -0.43 19.16
C VAL A 51 -6.21 -1.42 18.81
N ASN A 52 -5.80 -2.59 18.32
CA ASN A 52 -6.75 -3.68 18.08
C ASN A 52 -7.21 -4.24 19.44
N LEU A 53 -8.47 -4.00 19.80
CA LEU A 53 -9.01 -4.38 21.12
C LEU A 53 -9.12 -5.89 21.33
N LEU A 54 -9.06 -6.71 20.27
CA LEU A 54 -9.14 -8.17 20.38
C LEU A 54 -7.83 -8.79 20.87
N ASN A 55 -6.69 -8.15 20.57
CA ASN A 55 -5.36 -8.66 20.93
C ASN A 55 -4.49 -7.62 21.66
N LEU A 56 -5.03 -6.41 21.91
CA LEU A 56 -4.39 -5.27 22.54
C LEU A 56 -3.06 -4.86 21.88
N ARG A 57 -2.89 -5.16 20.59
CA ARG A 57 -1.70 -4.81 19.84
C ARG A 57 -1.83 -3.38 19.31
N PRO A 58 -0.92 -2.47 19.69
CA PRO A 58 -0.84 -1.16 19.06
C PRO A 58 -0.20 -1.30 17.67
N GLU A 59 -0.75 -0.57 16.70
CA GLU A 59 -0.27 -0.49 15.33
C GLU A 59 -0.10 0.98 14.95
N ILE A 60 1.05 1.33 14.38
CA ILE A 60 1.33 2.68 13.92
C ILE A 60 0.66 2.84 12.55
N CYS A 61 -0.24 3.81 12.44
CA CYS A 61 -0.89 4.15 11.19
C CYS A 61 -0.07 5.19 10.44
N THR A 62 0.11 4.96 9.14
CA THR A 62 0.95 5.80 8.28
C THR A 62 0.32 6.00 6.92
N LEU A 63 0.57 7.16 6.32
CA LEU A 63 0.22 7.48 4.95
C LEU A 63 1.50 7.69 4.15
N LEU A 64 1.65 6.91 3.08
CA LEU A 64 2.61 7.19 2.02
C LEU A 64 1.86 7.87 0.87
N LEU A 65 2.11 9.16 0.69
CA LEU A 65 1.59 9.94 -0.42
C LEU A 65 2.67 10.05 -1.50
N ILE A 66 2.31 9.75 -2.76
CA ILE A 66 3.20 9.89 -3.91
C ILE A 66 2.48 10.77 -4.93
N ASP A 67 3.01 11.98 -5.15
CA ASP A 67 2.45 12.98 -6.07
C ASP A 67 3.01 12.84 -7.49
N SER A 68 3.99 11.95 -7.69
CA SER A 68 4.68 11.76 -8.97
C SER A 68 3.83 11.00 -10.00
N GLU A 69 3.39 11.69 -11.05
CA GLU A 69 2.72 11.06 -12.20
C GLU A 69 3.66 10.08 -12.93
N GLU A 70 4.96 10.35 -12.95
CA GLU A 70 5.97 9.44 -13.52
C GLU A 70 5.98 8.10 -12.77
N TRP A 71 5.92 8.14 -11.43
CA TRP A 71 5.83 6.94 -10.62
C TRP A 71 4.58 6.13 -10.99
N TRP A 72 3.42 6.78 -11.11
CA TRP A 72 2.20 6.08 -11.52
C TRP A 72 2.32 5.47 -12.91
N ASN A 73 2.80 6.22 -13.90
CA ASN A 73 2.95 5.75 -15.28
C ASN A 73 3.95 4.58 -15.40
N ARG A 74 5.00 4.57 -14.58
CA ARG A 74 6.01 3.51 -14.54
C ARG A 74 5.42 2.17 -14.06
N HIS A 75 4.55 2.20 -13.06
CA HIS A 75 4.07 0.98 -12.39
C HIS A 75 2.68 0.51 -12.86
N SER A 76 1.83 1.40 -13.39
CA SER A 76 0.44 1.11 -13.82
C SER A 76 0.30 0.38 -15.16
N GLY A 77 1.41 0.05 -15.84
CA GLY A 77 1.40 -0.85 -17.00
C GLY A 77 1.47 -0.19 -18.38
N ARG A 78 1.93 1.07 -18.49
CA ARG A 78 2.31 1.67 -19.79
C ARG A 78 3.76 1.39 -20.20
N LEU A 79 4.61 0.94 -19.29
CA LEU A 79 6.03 0.65 -19.51
C LEU A 79 6.39 -0.78 -19.04
N LYS A 80 7.56 -1.26 -19.47
CA LYS A 80 8.11 -2.63 -19.35
C LYS A 80 7.69 -3.41 -18.10
N GLU A 81 7.39 -4.70 -18.26
CA GLU A 81 6.91 -5.65 -17.24
C GLU A 81 7.67 -5.61 -15.91
N LYS A 82 9.00 -5.41 -15.93
CA LYS A 82 9.88 -5.44 -14.74
C LYS A 82 9.58 -4.41 -13.65
N HIS A 83 8.70 -3.44 -13.89
CA HIS A 83 8.37 -2.40 -12.92
C HIS A 83 6.89 -2.30 -12.62
N ARG A 84 6.09 -3.31 -12.96
CA ARG A 84 4.66 -3.29 -12.66
C ARG A 84 4.41 -3.54 -11.18
N PHE A 85 3.24 -3.11 -10.72
CA PHE A 85 2.73 -3.58 -9.45
C PHE A 85 2.56 -5.10 -9.47
N GLU A 86 3.13 -5.75 -8.46
CA GLU A 86 2.93 -7.15 -8.13
C GLU A 86 2.43 -7.12 -6.69
N LEU A 87 1.11 -6.99 -6.51
CA LEU A 87 0.55 -6.90 -5.17
C LEU A 87 0.82 -8.20 -4.41
N ASN A 88 1.03 -8.10 -3.10
CA ASN A 88 1.29 -9.24 -2.23
C ASN A 88 0.31 -10.40 -2.49
N ASP A 89 0.84 -11.62 -2.58
CA ASP A 89 0.06 -12.84 -2.81
C ASP A 89 -1.02 -13.10 -1.74
N GLU A 90 -0.91 -12.52 -0.55
CA GLU A 90 -1.97 -12.56 0.47
C GLU A 90 -3.29 -11.98 -0.05
N PHE A 91 -3.24 -10.94 -0.89
CA PHE A 91 -4.43 -10.38 -1.55
C PHE A 91 -5.00 -11.29 -2.65
N ALA A 92 -4.21 -12.24 -3.16
CA ALA A 92 -4.66 -13.23 -4.14
C ALA A 92 -5.30 -14.45 -3.48
N ARG A 93 -4.91 -14.82 -2.25
CA ARG A 93 -5.42 -16.03 -1.57
C ARG A 93 -6.89 -15.93 -1.15
N ASP A 94 -7.41 -14.73 -0.91
CA ASP A 94 -8.84 -14.49 -0.66
C ASP A 94 -9.74 -14.69 -1.90
N SER A 95 -9.17 -15.03 -3.05
CA SER A 95 -9.89 -15.23 -4.32
C SER A 95 -10.10 -16.70 -4.70
N ALA A 96 -9.79 -17.67 -3.83
CA ALA A 96 -9.93 -19.10 -4.18
C ALA A 96 -11.36 -19.56 -4.53
N GLU A 97 -12.40 -18.76 -4.25
CA GLU A 97 -13.79 -18.98 -4.71
C GLU A 97 -14.27 -18.00 -5.80
N ALA A 98 -13.45 -17.05 -6.25
CA ALA A 98 -13.81 -16.07 -7.27
C ALA A 98 -12.84 -16.14 -8.44
N GLU A 99 -13.38 -16.30 -9.66
CA GLU A 99 -12.62 -16.46 -10.90
C GLU A 99 -11.34 -15.59 -11.01
N PRO A 100 -10.26 -16.14 -11.62
CA PRO A 100 -8.95 -15.50 -11.67
C PRO A 100 -9.01 -14.21 -12.49
N THR A 101 -9.29 -13.10 -11.83
CA THR A 101 -9.26 -11.77 -12.42
C THR A 101 -7.93 -11.12 -12.03
N TRP A 102 -6.91 -11.42 -12.85
CA TRP A 102 -5.57 -10.80 -12.89
C TRP A 102 -5.57 -9.27 -13.08
N LEU A 103 -6.75 -8.66 -13.13
CA LEU A 103 -7.02 -7.31 -12.72
C LEU A 103 -8.27 -7.40 -11.83
N ARG A 104 -8.11 -7.31 -10.51
CA ARG A 104 -9.15 -6.71 -9.68
C ARG A 104 -9.28 -5.29 -10.23
N ARG A 105 -10.11 -5.12 -11.28
CA ARG A 105 -10.54 -3.81 -11.76
C ARG A 105 -11.20 -3.23 -10.53
N ILE A 106 -10.46 -2.45 -9.77
CA ILE A 106 -11.03 -1.49 -8.84
C ILE A 106 -11.97 -0.70 -9.75
N ARG A 107 -13.27 -1.00 -9.68
CA ARG A 107 -14.25 -0.25 -10.47
C ARG A 107 -14.01 1.18 -10.05
N TYR A 108 -13.72 2.04 -11.03
CA TYR A 108 -13.79 3.47 -10.78
C TYR A 108 -15.21 3.75 -10.26
N VAL A 109 -15.31 4.02 -8.96
CA VAL A 109 -16.56 4.39 -8.33
C VAL A 109 -16.58 5.90 -8.40
N GLY A 110 -17.46 6.47 -9.23
CA GLY A 110 -17.53 7.92 -9.46
C GLY A 110 -17.90 8.77 -8.24
N THR A 111 -18.06 8.15 -7.07
CA THR A 111 -18.23 8.78 -5.77
C THR A 111 -17.49 7.96 -4.71
N ASP A 112 -16.48 8.54 -4.08
CA ASP A 112 -15.65 7.98 -3.02
C ASP A 112 -16.45 7.23 -1.93
N ASP A 113 -17.62 7.77 -1.56
CA ASP A 113 -18.51 7.23 -0.52
C ASP A 113 -18.95 5.78 -0.71
N ARG A 114 -19.16 5.34 -1.95
CA ARG A 114 -19.63 3.97 -2.20
C ARG A 114 -18.47 2.97 -2.09
N TYR A 115 -17.27 3.36 -2.48
CA TYR A 115 -16.09 2.52 -2.35
C TYR A 115 -15.77 2.25 -0.86
N TYR A 116 -15.80 3.29 -0.02
CA TYR A 116 -15.50 3.15 1.40
C TYR A 116 -16.46 2.19 2.13
N ARG A 117 -17.75 2.22 1.78
CA ARG A 117 -18.76 1.34 2.42
C ARG A 117 -18.62 -0.13 2.03
N GLU A 118 -18.17 -0.42 0.81
CA GLU A 118 -18.02 -1.79 0.32
C GLU A 118 -16.66 -2.38 0.73
N ALA A 119 -15.58 -1.59 0.70
CA ALA A 119 -14.23 -2.06 0.98
C ALA A 119 -13.92 -2.20 2.49
N LEU A 120 -14.55 -1.39 3.35
CA LEU A 120 -14.26 -1.35 4.80
C LEU A 120 -15.24 -2.18 5.63
N GLN A 121 -15.89 -3.17 5.03
CA GLN A 121 -16.76 -4.08 5.78
C GLN A 121 -15.93 -4.93 6.75
N PRO A 122 -16.46 -5.27 7.94
CA PRO A 122 -15.68 -5.98 8.97
C PRO A 122 -15.07 -7.33 8.53
N HIS A 123 -15.60 -7.96 7.48
CA HIS A 123 -15.09 -9.22 6.94
C HIS A 123 -14.11 -9.03 5.77
N CYS A 124 -13.89 -7.80 5.32
CA CYS A 124 -13.00 -7.46 4.20
C CYS A 124 -11.71 -6.75 4.65
N VAL A 125 -11.61 -6.35 5.92
CA VAL A 125 -10.48 -5.59 6.43
C VAL A 125 -10.24 -5.90 7.92
N VAL A 126 -8.97 -5.93 8.31
CA VAL A 126 -8.60 -6.01 9.72
C VAL A 126 -8.91 -4.68 10.44
N PRO A 127 -9.27 -4.68 11.73
CA PRO A 127 -9.67 -3.46 12.44
C PRO A 127 -8.65 -2.31 12.35
N SER A 128 -7.36 -2.61 12.45
CA SER A 128 -6.28 -1.62 12.31
C SER A 128 -6.15 -1.09 10.89
N GLY A 129 -6.42 -1.90 9.88
CA GLY A 129 -6.44 -1.50 8.47
C GLY A 129 -7.55 -0.48 8.19
N ALA A 130 -8.74 -0.67 8.77
CA ALA A 130 -9.82 0.30 8.69
C ALA A 130 -9.46 1.63 9.36
N ALA A 131 -8.82 1.58 10.53
CA ALA A 131 -8.33 2.78 11.22
C ALA A 131 -7.25 3.51 10.40
N ALA A 132 -6.26 2.77 9.89
CA ALA A 132 -5.19 3.32 9.06
C ALA A 132 -5.75 4.02 7.80
N PHE A 133 -6.76 3.43 7.17
CA PHE A 133 -7.45 4.01 6.04
C PHE A 133 -8.08 5.37 6.38
N TRP A 134 -8.93 5.43 7.41
CA TRP A 134 -9.64 6.67 7.76
C TRP A 134 -8.69 7.77 8.24
N LEU A 135 -7.71 7.42 9.09
CA LEU A 135 -6.68 8.37 9.52
C LEU A 135 -5.85 8.90 8.34
N GLY A 136 -5.60 8.05 7.35
CA GLY A 136 -4.96 8.45 6.09
C GLY A 136 -5.79 9.45 5.30
N VAL A 137 -7.09 9.20 5.11
CA VAL A 137 -8.02 10.10 4.41
C VAL A 137 -8.14 11.44 5.13
N GLU A 138 -8.25 11.45 6.47
CA GLU A 138 -8.26 12.69 7.26
C GLU A 138 -6.96 13.47 7.08
N THR A 139 -5.81 12.80 7.17
CA THR A 139 -4.52 13.43 6.94
C THR A 139 -4.41 14.02 5.53
N LEU A 140 -4.91 13.33 4.50
CA LEU A 140 -4.93 13.85 3.13
C LEU A 140 -5.77 15.14 3.01
N LYS A 141 -6.92 15.19 3.67
CA LYS A 141 -7.77 16.39 3.68
C LYS A 141 -7.08 17.58 4.36
N ASP A 142 -6.39 17.32 5.46
CA ASP A 142 -5.66 18.35 6.21
C ASP A 142 -4.46 18.90 5.43
N LEU A 143 -3.87 18.10 4.55
CA LEU A 143 -2.76 18.52 3.69
C LEU A 143 -3.17 19.48 2.56
N GLN A 144 -4.47 19.78 2.40
CA GLN A 144 -5.01 20.75 1.42
C GLN A 144 -4.56 20.51 -0.04
N ILE A 145 -4.52 19.25 -0.46
CA ILE A 145 -4.28 18.86 -1.87
C ILE A 145 -5.62 18.75 -2.60
#